data_AF-A0AAV8UCB9-F1
#
_entry.id   AF-A0AAV8UCB9-F1
#
_cell.length_a   1.000
_cell.length_b   1.000
_cell.length_c   1.000
_cell.angle_alpha   90.00
_cell.angle_beta   90.00
_cell.angle_gamma   90.00
#
_symmetry.space_group_name_H-M   'P 1'
#
loop_
_entity.id
_entity.type
_entity.pdbx_description
1 polymer ?
#
loop_
_entity_poly.entity_id
_entity_poly.type
_entity_poly.pdbx_seq_one_letter_code
_entity_poly.pdbx_strand_id
1 'polypeptide(L)'
;MKFGETFQEYLHGDREQFLHKCSHIEYKKLKKVLKRCRACQALNRSCKTELHQGKCQCESCPVCDEMFFPELTKEASDIVVCFSSRVKHLLHLHIANGVQGCMLRLLHCFSNNQQAMVQEGRILMEYITMNAIAITKILKKYDKVHSSANGKIFKSKMRTEHIELLQSPWLMELGAFCLNFNGLVDGEFSNSCGHFSCDLNTTEPVMTLILPNNTKLEYSLTCAICLETVCNPYALSCGHLFCRLCACSAASMPVFEGLKTASPEAKCPVCRETGVYGNAVHMLELGLLFKNRCKDYWRERMAVERAELTKQVKEYWEAQTRYSIGY
;
A
#
# COMPACT_ATOMS: atom_id res chain seq x y z
N MET A 1 5.10 16.67 -23.82
CA MET A 1 5.34 17.61 -22.69
C MET A 1 4.08 17.91 -21.85
N LYS A 2 3.00 17.12 -21.88
CA LYS A 2 1.67 17.48 -21.31
C LYS A 2 1.28 16.85 -19.97
N PHE A 3 2.14 16.08 -19.29
CA PHE A 3 1.72 15.34 -18.08
C PHE A 3 1.10 16.22 -16.98
N GLY A 4 1.60 17.44 -16.77
CA GLY A 4 1.03 18.33 -15.74
C GLY A 4 -0.35 18.89 -16.09
N GLU A 5 -0.75 18.87 -17.36
CA GLU A 5 -2.11 19.20 -17.81
C GLU A 5 -3.00 17.97 -17.67
N THR A 6 -2.55 16.82 -18.19
CA THR A 6 -3.24 15.52 -18.04
C THR A 6 -3.51 15.15 -16.58
N PHE A 7 -2.56 15.41 -15.68
CA PHE A 7 -2.74 15.15 -14.25
C PHE A 7 -3.77 16.08 -13.62
N GLN A 8 -3.89 17.32 -14.11
CA GLN A 8 -4.94 18.22 -13.62
C GLN A 8 -6.31 17.91 -14.21
N GLU A 9 -6.38 17.61 -15.51
CA GLU A 9 -7.60 17.11 -16.14
C GLU A 9 -8.13 15.86 -15.42
N TYR A 10 -7.23 14.96 -15.03
CA TYR A 10 -7.56 13.81 -14.19
C TYR A 10 -8.22 14.20 -12.84
N LEU A 11 -7.70 15.24 -12.18
CA LEU A 11 -8.21 15.69 -10.88
C LEU A 11 -9.55 16.44 -10.97
N HIS A 12 -9.81 17.15 -12.06
CA HIS A 12 -10.99 18.02 -12.26
C HIS A 12 -12.04 17.40 -13.20
N GLY A 13 -11.92 16.12 -13.55
CA GLY A 13 -12.93 15.41 -14.34
C GLY A 13 -14.14 14.95 -13.51
N ASP A 14 -14.95 14.03 -14.06
CA ASP A 14 -16.17 13.45 -13.45
C ASP A 14 -15.97 12.78 -12.06
N ARG A 15 -14.74 12.78 -11.55
CA ARG A 15 -14.29 12.17 -10.30
C ARG A 15 -14.11 13.18 -9.18
N GLU A 16 -14.27 14.47 -9.48
CA GLU A 16 -14.10 15.57 -8.52
C GLU A 16 -15.02 15.37 -7.30
N GLN A 17 -16.27 14.95 -7.50
CA GLN A 17 -17.18 14.63 -6.39
C GLN A 17 -16.64 13.50 -5.49
N PHE A 18 -16.02 12.47 -6.08
CA PHE A 18 -15.43 11.37 -5.33
C PHE A 18 -14.12 11.77 -4.64
N LEU A 19 -13.35 12.70 -5.21
CA LEU A 19 -12.01 13.07 -4.72
C LEU A 19 -11.98 14.43 -4.01
N HIS A 20 -13.12 15.08 -3.79
CA HIS A 20 -13.25 16.45 -3.24
C HIS A 20 -12.57 16.67 -1.87
N LYS A 21 -12.18 15.61 -1.16
CA LYS A 21 -11.46 15.67 0.13
C LYS A 21 -10.12 14.93 0.11
N CYS A 22 -9.67 14.49 -1.07
CA CYS A 22 -8.43 13.75 -1.22
C CYS A 22 -7.28 14.71 -1.55
N SER A 23 -6.24 14.68 -0.71
CA SER A 23 -4.97 15.33 -1.00
C SER A 23 -4.38 14.78 -2.29
N HIS A 24 -3.55 15.53 -2.99
CA HIS A 24 -2.91 15.08 -4.22
C HIS A 24 -1.59 15.81 -4.42
N ILE A 25 -0.75 15.27 -5.30
CA ILE A 25 0.52 15.90 -5.62
C ILE A 25 0.29 17.23 -6.33
N GLU A 26 0.77 18.32 -5.75
CA GLU A 26 0.71 19.67 -6.33
C GLU A 26 1.80 19.82 -7.40
N TYR A 27 1.69 19.01 -8.45
CA TYR A 27 2.74 18.82 -9.47
C TYR A 27 3.18 20.15 -10.10
N LYS A 28 2.24 21.08 -10.31
CA LYS A 28 2.54 22.43 -10.82
C LYS A 28 3.30 23.28 -9.80
N LYS A 29 2.95 23.23 -8.51
CA LYS A 29 3.64 23.93 -7.42
C LYS A 29 5.07 23.42 -7.26
N LEU A 30 5.26 22.10 -7.16
CA LEU A 30 6.59 21.49 -7.09
C LEU A 30 7.45 21.81 -8.32
N LYS A 31 6.85 21.81 -9.51
CA LYS A 31 7.55 22.22 -10.74
C LYS A 31 7.95 23.70 -10.73
N LYS A 32 7.21 24.60 -10.07
CA LYS A 32 7.57 26.01 -9.91
C LYS A 32 8.83 26.17 -9.06
N VAL A 33 8.98 25.39 -7.99
CA VAL A 33 10.22 25.36 -7.16
C VAL A 33 11.43 25.07 -8.05
N LEU A 34 11.35 24.00 -8.85
CA LEU A 34 12.44 23.59 -9.76
C LEU A 34 12.71 24.59 -10.90
N LYS A 35 11.69 25.36 -11.34
CA LYS A 35 11.88 26.41 -12.34
C LYS A 35 12.69 27.59 -11.80
N ARG A 36 12.49 27.96 -10.52
CA ARG A 36 13.24 29.05 -9.87
C ARG A 36 14.73 28.74 -9.84
N CYS A 37 15.10 27.48 -9.55
CA CYS A 37 16.49 27.01 -9.62
C CYS A 37 17.16 27.30 -10.97
N ARG A 38 16.46 26.96 -12.07
CA ARG A 38 16.97 27.23 -13.43
C ARG A 38 17.09 28.73 -13.74
N ALA A 39 16.19 29.55 -13.20
CA ALA A 39 16.26 31.01 -13.36
C ALA A 39 17.45 31.60 -12.59
N CYS A 40 17.75 31.10 -11.38
CA CYS A 40 18.95 31.47 -10.63
C CYS A 40 20.24 31.12 -11.39
N GLN A 41 20.27 29.97 -12.09
CA GLN A 41 21.40 29.61 -12.97
C GLN A 41 21.52 30.52 -14.20
N ALA A 42 20.40 30.98 -14.77
CA ALA A 42 20.40 31.89 -15.92
C ALA A 42 20.89 33.30 -15.55
N LEU A 43 20.60 33.76 -14.33
CA LEU A 43 21.03 35.05 -13.79
C LEU A 43 22.48 35.06 -13.31
N ASN A 44 23.04 33.92 -12.88
CA ASN A 44 24.46 33.78 -12.54
C ASN A 44 25.43 33.87 -13.74
N ARG A 45 24.94 34.20 -14.95
CA ARG A 45 25.79 34.56 -16.10
C ARG A 45 26.58 35.87 -15.92
N SER A 46 26.34 36.66 -14.86
CA SER A 46 27.12 37.90 -14.62
C SER A 46 28.36 37.72 -13.75
N CYS A 47 28.62 36.54 -13.17
CA CYS A 47 29.87 36.27 -12.45
C CYS A 47 30.74 35.30 -13.28
N LYS A 48 31.70 35.87 -14.02
CA LYS A 48 32.67 35.18 -14.91
C LYS A 48 33.50 34.18 -14.09
N THR A 49 33.78 32.97 -14.56
CA THR A 49 34.91 32.67 -15.46
C THR A 49 34.71 31.30 -16.15
N GLU A 50 34.89 31.32 -17.47
CA GLU A 50 35.16 30.28 -18.47
C GLU A 50 34.77 28.79 -18.29
N LEU A 51 34.08 28.32 -19.35
CA LEU A 51 34.05 26.97 -19.93
C LEU A 51 33.18 25.87 -19.27
N HIS A 52 31.87 25.87 -19.58
CA HIS A 52 31.19 24.86 -20.41
C HIS A 52 29.65 24.98 -20.32
N GLN A 53 28.99 24.65 -21.43
CA GLN A 53 27.57 24.85 -21.72
C GLN A 53 26.58 24.15 -20.75
N GLY A 54 25.64 24.92 -20.18
CA GLY A 54 24.22 24.58 -20.23
C GLY A 54 23.58 23.63 -19.20
N LYS A 55 24.20 23.35 -18.04
CA LYS A 55 23.55 22.61 -16.92
C LYS A 55 24.06 23.11 -15.56
N CYS A 56 23.25 23.04 -14.50
CA CYS A 56 23.79 23.11 -13.14
C CYS A 56 24.78 21.96 -12.97
N GLN A 57 26.01 22.29 -12.55
CA GLN A 57 26.95 21.34 -11.96
C GLN A 57 26.79 21.30 -10.43
N CYS A 58 25.58 21.53 -9.93
CA CYS A 58 25.29 21.45 -8.50
C CYS A 58 24.66 20.08 -8.20
N GLU A 59 25.44 19.12 -7.72
CA GLU A 59 24.92 17.81 -7.28
C GLU A 59 23.87 17.95 -6.15
N SER A 60 23.86 19.09 -5.45
CA SER A 60 22.86 19.49 -4.46
C SER A 60 22.54 20.99 -4.56
N CYS A 61 21.29 21.36 -4.25
CA CYS A 61 20.85 22.76 -4.22
C CYS A 61 20.06 22.99 -2.92
N PRO A 62 20.69 23.56 -1.86
CA PRO A 62 20.07 23.65 -0.54
C PRO A 62 18.68 24.30 -0.54
N VAL A 63 18.51 25.39 -1.32
CA VAL A 63 17.22 26.09 -1.46
C VAL A 63 16.14 25.20 -2.09
N CYS A 64 16.50 24.38 -3.08
CA CYS A 64 15.54 23.44 -3.65
C CYS A 64 15.29 22.28 -2.70
N ASP A 65 16.30 21.82 -1.98
CA ASP A 65 16.21 20.66 -1.10
C ASP A 65 15.27 20.94 0.07
N GLU A 66 15.44 22.11 0.70
CA GLU A 66 14.62 22.60 1.82
C GLU A 66 13.17 22.88 1.41
N MET A 67 12.91 23.24 0.15
CA MET A 67 11.56 23.58 -0.31
C MET A 67 10.85 22.41 -1.01
N PHE A 68 11.59 21.51 -1.66
CA PHE A 68 11.03 20.48 -2.53
C PHE A 68 10.72 19.20 -1.76
N PHE A 69 11.70 18.67 -1.02
CA PHE A 69 11.55 17.37 -0.35
C PHE A 69 10.56 17.42 0.82
N PRO A 70 10.57 18.44 1.70
CA PRO A 70 9.57 18.55 2.77
C PRO A 70 8.14 18.68 2.25
N GLU A 71 7.92 19.49 1.22
CA GLU A 71 6.60 19.64 0.59
C GLU A 71 6.15 18.32 -0.05
N LEU A 72 7.04 17.62 -0.77
CA LEU A 72 6.71 16.33 -1.37
C LEU A 72 6.45 15.25 -0.32
N THR A 73 7.21 15.22 0.78
CA THR A 73 6.96 14.33 1.93
C THR A 73 5.57 14.61 2.50
N LYS A 74 5.23 15.88 2.76
CA LYS A 74 3.91 16.26 3.28
C LYS A 74 2.79 15.82 2.35
N GLU A 75 2.87 16.16 1.06
CA GLU A 75 1.85 15.79 0.07
C GLU A 75 1.69 14.26 -0.03
N ALA A 76 2.79 13.49 0.00
CA ALA A 76 2.76 12.03 -0.03
C ALA A 76 2.13 11.43 1.24
N SER A 77 2.50 11.94 2.43
CA SER A 77 1.91 11.52 3.71
C SER A 77 0.40 11.76 3.74
N ASP A 78 -0.05 12.94 3.31
CA ASP A 78 -1.47 13.29 3.28
C ASP A 78 -2.25 12.35 2.33
N ILE A 79 -1.65 11.97 1.19
CA ILE A 79 -2.22 10.97 0.28
C ILE A 79 -2.32 9.60 0.94
N VAL A 80 -1.28 9.13 1.64
CA VAL A 80 -1.30 7.83 2.34
C VAL A 80 -2.41 7.78 3.38
N VAL A 81 -2.54 8.82 4.20
CA VAL A 81 -3.60 8.91 5.22
C VAL A 81 -4.99 8.91 4.57
N CYS A 82 -5.18 9.73 3.53
CA CYS A 82 -6.45 9.79 2.83
C CYS A 82 -6.82 8.45 2.17
N PHE A 83 -5.89 7.87 1.42
CA PHE A 83 -6.08 6.61 0.70
C PHE A 83 -6.40 5.46 1.65
N SER A 84 -5.58 5.27 2.70
CA SER A 84 -5.79 4.21 3.69
C SER A 84 -7.13 4.33 4.39
N SER A 85 -7.54 5.54 4.78
CA SER A 85 -8.84 5.81 5.40
C SER A 85 -10.01 5.41 4.49
N ARG A 86 -9.94 5.80 3.21
CA ARG A 86 -11.00 5.50 2.24
C ARG A 86 -11.09 4.03 1.88
N VAL A 87 -9.95 3.38 1.64
CA VAL A 87 -9.93 1.93 1.41
C VAL A 87 -10.49 1.20 2.63
N LYS A 88 -10.04 1.54 3.85
CA LYS A 88 -10.56 0.92 5.07
C LYS A 88 -12.08 1.08 5.20
N HIS A 89 -12.62 2.25 4.86
CA HIS A 89 -14.07 2.48 4.86
C HIS A 89 -14.79 1.59 3.84
N LEU A 90 -14.31 1.56 2.59
CA LEU A 90 -14.86 0.73 1.51
C LEU A 90 -14.88 -0.76 1.91
N LEU A 91 -13.78 -1.26 2.46
CA LEU A 91 -13.64 -2.67 2.84
C LEU A 91 -14.48 -3.00 4.08
N HIS A 92 -14.62 -2.09 5.03
CA HIS A 92 -15.50 -2.30 6.18
C HIS A 92 -16.95 -2.52 5.73
N LEU A 93 -17.42 -1.78 4.72
CA LEU A 93 -18.76 -1.99 4.14
C LEU A 93 -18.89 -3.37 3.48
N HIS A 94 -17.86 -3.82 2.77
CA HIS A 94 -17.86 -5.15 2.15
C HIS A 94 -17.84 -6.29 3.17
N ILE A 95 -16.98 -6.20 4.19
CA ILE A 95 -16.76 -7.26 5.19
C ILE A 95 -17.90 -7.32 6.22
N ALA A 96 -18.46 -6.18 6.64
CA ALA A 96 -19.63 -6.16 7.54
C ALA A 96 -20.84 -6.88 6.92
N ASN A 97 -20.98 -6.84 5.60
CA ASN A 97 -21.99 -7.60 4.87
C ASN A 97 -21.68 -9.11 4.79
N GLY A 98 -20.43 -9.52 5.02
CA GLY A 98 -19.97 -10.91 5.02
C GLY A 98 -20.23 -11.68 6.33
N VAL A 99 -20.39 -10.97 7.46
CA VAL A 99 -20.80 -11.61 8.75
C VAL A 99 -22.30 -11.98 8.72
N GLN A 100 -23.08 -11.42 7.78
CA GLN A 100 -24.42 -11.89 7.43
C GLN A 100 -24.39 -12.90 6.27
N GLY A 101 -23.69 -14.01 6.46
CA GLY A 101 -23.77 -15.18 5.56
C GLY A 101 -25.18 -15.77 5.36
N CYS A 102 -26.22 -15.21 5.98
CA CYS A 102 -27.62 -15.57 5.79
C CYS A 102 -28.36 -14.66 4.76
N MET A 103 -27.83 -13.48 4.43
CA MET A 103 -28.51 -12.49 3.54
C MET A 103 -28.06 -12.55 2.07
N LEU A 104 -27.11 -13.41 1.71
CA LEU A 104 -26.67 -13.58 0.31
C LEU A 104 -27.75 -14.14 -0.62
N ARG A 105 -28.85 -14.68 -0.09
CA ARG A 105 -30.03 -15.06 -0.88
C ARG A 105 -31.04 -13.92 -1.12
N LEU A 106 -30.89 -12.77 -0.46
CA LEU A 106 -31.73 -11.57 -0.65
C LEU A 106 -31.04 -10.47 -1.47
N LEU A 107 -29.76 -10.65 -1.83
CA LEU A 107 -28.91 -9.64 -2.48
C LEU A 107 -29.16 -9.42 -3.99
N HIS A 108 -30.15 -10.08 -4.58
CA HIS A 108 -30.59 -9.72 -5.95
C HIS A 108 -31.33 -8.37 -5.99
N CYS A 109 -31.70 -7.80 -4.84
CA CYS A 109 -32.35 -6.49 -4.72
C CYS A 109 -31.40 -5.28 -4.57
N PHE A 110 -30.07 -5.47 -4.47
CA PHE A 110 -29.11 -4.40 -4.14
C PHE A 110 -27.94 -4.20 -5.14
N SER A 111 -28.11 -4.62 -6.40
CA SER A 111 -27.07 -4.52 -7.45
C SER A 111 -26.43 -3.12 -7.57
N ASN A 112 -27.19 -2.05 -7.30
CA ASN A 112 -26.70 -0.66 -7.34
C ASN A 112 -25.61 -0.36 -6.29
N ASN A 113 -25.68 -0.95 -5.09
CA ASN A 113 -24.71 -0.68 -4.02
C ASN A 113 -23.37 -1.39 -4.29
N GLN A 114 -23.40 -2.58 -4.87
CA GLN A 114 -22.18 -3.30 -5.26
C GLN A 114 -21.45 -2.58 -6.40
N GLN A 115 -22.19 -2.09 -7.40
CA GLN A 115 -21.62 -1.32 -8.50
C GLN A 115 -20.96 -0.02 -8.01
N ALA A 116 -21.58 0.67 -7.04
CA ALA A 116 -21.01 1.87 -6.43
C ALA A 116 -19.69 1.58 -5.70
N MET A 117 -19.60 0.48 -4.94
CA MET A 117 -18.37 0.08 -4.24
C MET A 117 -17.24 -0.30 -5.22
N VAL A 118 -17.55 -1.07 -6.27
CA VAL A 118 -16.55 -1.42 -7.30
C VAL A 118 -16.07 -0.16 -8.03
N GLN A 119 -16.97 0.77 -8.32
CA GLN A 119 -16.61 2.04 -8.94
C GLN A 119 -15.74 2.91 -8.03
N GLU A 120 -16.07 2.99 -6.74
CA GLU A 120 -15.21 3.67 -5.75
C GLU A 120 -13.83 3.02 -5.68
N GLY A 121 -13.76 1.69 -5.64
CA GLY A 121 -12.50 0.95 -5.67
C GLY A 121 -11.65 1.28 -6.91
N ARG A 122 -12.27 1.35 -8.09
CA ARG A 122 -11.59 1.77 -9.33
C ARG A 122 -11.05 3.20 -9.22
N ILE A 123 -11.85 4.14 -8.72
CA ILE A 123 -11.42 5.55 -8.58
C ILE A 123 -10.23 5.65 -7.61
N LEU A 124 -10.26 4.91 -6.50
CA LEU A 124 -9.14 4.86 -5.54
C LEU A 124 -7.87 4.27 -6.15
N MET A 125 -8.01 3.21 -6.95
CA MET A 125 -6.90 2.59 -7.68
C MET A 125 -6.24 3.54 -8.68
N GLU A 126 -7.04 4.25 -9.46
CA GLU A 126 -6.53 5.23 -10.40
C GLU A 126 -5.90 6.42 -9.67
N TYR A 127 -6.51 6.86 -8.56
CA TYR A 127 -6.02 7.96 -7.74
C TYR A 127 -4.62 7.68 -7.17
N ILE A 128 -4.42 6.53 -6.53
CA ILE A 128 -3.12 6.19 -5.94
C ILE A 128 -2.05 6.01 -7.03
N THR A 129 -2.43 5.40 -8.16
CA THR A 129 -1.52 5.16 -9.28
C THR A 129 -1.09 6.46 -9.96
N MET A 130 -2.04 7.38 -10.22
CA MET A 130 -1.73 8.67 -10.83
C MET A 130 -0.83 9.53 -9.93
N ASN A 131 -1.09 9.53 -8.61
CA ASN A 131 -0.22 10.20 -7.66
C ASN A 131 1.19 9.57 -7.64
N ALA A 132 1.30 8.24 -7.61
CA ALA A 132 2.61 7.56 -7.66
C ALA A 132 3.41 7.87 -8.93
N ILE A 133 2.72 7.96 -10.08
CA ILE A 133 3.32 8.38 -11.35
C ILE A 133 3.78 9.84 -11.26
N ALA A 134 2.97 10.73 -10.67
CA ALA A 134 3.32 12.13 -10.46
C ALA A 134 4.58 12.28 -9.60
N ILE A 135 4.66 11.57 -8.46
CA ILE A 135 5.85 11.51 -7.60
C ILE A 135 7.06 11.04 -8.39
N THR A 136 6.95 9.91 -9.11
CA THR A 136 8.07 9.38 -9.90
C THR A 136 8.52 10.37 -10.99
N LYS A 137 7.58 11.05 -11.65
CA LYS A 137 7.90 12.04 -12.70
C LYS A 137 8.49 13.32 -12.13
N ILE A 138 8.08 13.79 -10.95
CA ILE A 138 8.63 15.00 -10.35
C ILE A 138 10.02 14.75 -9.75
N LEU A 139 10.27 13.57 -9.17
CA LEU A 139 11.60 13.17 -8.71
C LEU A 139 12.59 13.03 -9.88
N LYS A 140 12.19 12.38 -10.98
CA LYS A 140 12.99 12.36 -12.22
C LYS A 140 13.25 13.76 -12.78
N LYS A 141 12.30 14.70 -12.58
CA LYS A 141 12.49 16.09 -13.00
C LYS A 141 13.49 16.80 -12.09
N TYR A 142 13.43 16.58 -10.79
CA TYR A 142 14.40 17.10 -9.82
C TYR A 142 15.82 16.66 -10.23
N ASP A 143 16.04 15.35 -10.44
CA ASP A 143 17.35 14.81 -10.85
C ASP A 143 17.84 15.44 -12.15
N LYS A 144 16.93 15.61 -13.12
CA LYS A 144 17.26 16.24 -14.41
C LYS A 144 17.58 17.74 -14.29
N VAL A 145 17.06 18.44 -13.29
CA VAL A 145 17.31 19.89 -13.08
C VAL A 145 18.66 20.11 -12.41
N HIS A 146 19.01 19.25 -11.45
CA HIS A 146 20.23 19.36 -10.65
C HIS A 146 21.38 18.47 -11.17
N SER A 147 21.15 17.62 -12.17
CA SER A 147 22.13 16.62 -12.62
C SER A 147 22.57 15.69 -11.47
N SER A 148 21.65 15.33 -10.58
CA SER A 148 21.94 14.56 -9.37
C SER A 148 21.15 13.25 -9.29
N ALA A 149 21.37 12.49 -8.21
CA ALA A 149 20.63 11.27 -7.88
C ALA A 149 19.71 11.42 -6.66
N ASN A 150 19.56 12.64 -6.11
CA ASN A 150 18.85 12.86 -4.83
C ASN A 150 17.37 12.50 -4.93
N GLY A 151 16.72 12.66 -6.09
CA GLY A 151 15.35 12.22 -6.31
C GLY A 151 15.20 10.70 -6.24
N LYS A 152 16.19 9.92 -6.74
CA LYS A 152 16.21 8.46 -6.58
C LYS A 152 16.48 8.04 -5.13
N ILE A 153 17.42 8.70 -4.46
CA ILE A 153 17.74 8.46 -3.05
C ILE A 153 16.50 8.75 -2.19
N PHE A 154 15.83 9.88 -2.44
CA PHE A 154 14.59 10.25 -1.78
C PHE A 154 13.47 9.22 -2.05
N LYS A 155 13.34 8.70 -3.28
CA LYS A 155 12.37 7.61 -3.54
C LYS A 155 12.63 6.37 -2.67
N SER A 156 13.89 6.08 -2.36
CA SER A 156 14.24 4.98 -1.44
C SER A 156 13.90 5.34 0.01
N LYS A 157 14.17 6.58 0.42
CA LYS A 157 13.77 7.15 1.73
C LYS A 157 12.26 7.10 1.96
N MET A 158 11.46 7.34 0.91
CA MET A 158 10.00 7.24 1.00
C MET A 158 9.52 5.85 1.42
N ARG A 159 10.27 4.78 1.11
CA ARG A 159 9.93 3.41 1.54
C ARG A 159 10.18 3.22 3.03
N THR A 160 11.29 3.73 3.54
CA THR A 160 11.62 3.65 4.97
C THR A 160 10.74 4.57 5.82
N GLU A 161 10.19 5.63 5.24
CA GLU A 161 9.22 6.52 5.89
C GLU A 161 7.76 6.08 5.68
N HIS A 162 7.51 4.93 5.04
CA HIS A 162 6.18 4.39 4.76
C HIS A 162 5.24 5.31 3.98
N ILE A 163 5.81 6.18 3.15
CA ILE A 163 5.08 7.14 2.28
C ILE A 163 5.13 6.77 0.79
N GLU A 164 5.75 5.63 0.45
CA GLU A 164 5.71 5.09 -0.91
C GLU A 164 4.32 4.49 -1.20
N LEU A 165 3.59 5.17 -2.08
CA LEU A 165 2.16 4.92 -2.35
C LEU A 165 1.86 3.52 -2.88
N LEU A 166 2.74 2.96 -3.73
CA LEU A 166 2.55 1.65 -4.36
C LEU A 166 2.99 0.49 -3.48
N GLN A 167 3.63 0.75 -2.34
CA GLN A 167 3.97 -0.26 -1.33
C GLN A 167 2.99 -0.29 -0.16
N SER A 168 1.90 0.48 -0.24
CA SER A 168 0.88 0.51 0.82
C SER A 168 0.18 -0.85 0.96
N PRO A 169 0.06 -1.42 2.17
CA PRO A 169 -0.75 -2.60 2.41
C PRO A 169 -2.21 -2.44 1.96
N TRP A 170 -2.75 -1.23 2.08
CA TRP A 170 -4.11 -0.92 1.64
C TRP A 170 -4.29 -1.04 0.13
N LEU A 171 -3.22 -0.90 -0.66
CA LEU A 171 -3.28 -1.15 -2.11
C LEU A 171 -3.43 -2.64 -2.41
N MET A 172 -2.75 -3.50 -1.66
CA MET A 172 -2.91 -4.96 -1.79
C MET A 172 -4.31 -5.40 -1.36
N GLU A 173 -4.85 -4.87 -0.26
CA GLU A 173 -6.24 -5.14 0.15
C GLU A 173 -7.26 -4.68 -0.91
N LEU A 174 -7.07 -3.49 -1.48
CA LEU A 174 -7.93 -2.99 -2.55
C LEU A 174 -7.84 -3.87 -3.81
N GLY A 175 -6.65 -4.39 -4.13
CA GLY A 175 -6.46 -5.37 -5.19
C GLY A 175 -7.16 -6.70 -4.91
N ALA A 176 -7.05 -7.21 -3.69
CA ALA A 176 -7.75 -8.43 -3.28
C ALA A 176 -9.28 -8.27 -3.33
N PHE A 177 -9.81 -7.14 -2.86
CA PHE A 177 -11.21 -6.76 -3.00
C PHE A 177 -11.65 -6.81 -4.47
N CYS A 178 -10.92 -6.12 -5.34
CA CYS A 178 -11.18 -6.11 -6.78
C CYS A 178 -11.20 -7.53 -7.38
N LEU A 179 -10.28 -8.39 -6.99
CA LEU A 179 -10.20 -9.78 -7.46
C LEU A 179 -11.32 -10.67 -6.91
N ASN A 180 -11.79 -10.42 -5.67
CA ASN A 180 -12.91 -11.14 -5.06
C ASN A 180 -14.23 -10.84 -5.79
N PHE A 181 -14.45 -9.60 -6.23
CA PHE A 181 -15.65 -9.21 -6.98
C PHE A 181 -15.71 -9.81 -8.40
N ASN A 182 -14.57 -9.90 -9.08
CA ASN A 182 -14.54 -10.42 -10.45
C ASN A 182 -14.91 -11.92 -10.54
N GLY A 183 -14.82 -12.68 -9.45
CA GLY A 183 -15.16 -14.10 -9.41
C GLY A 183 -16.65 -14.41 -9.23
N LEU A 184 -17.52 -13.40 -9.10
CA LEU A 184 -18.93 -13.58 -8.74
C LEU A 184 -19.91 -13.38 -9.91
N VAL A 185 -19.48 -12.92 -11.08
CA VAL A 185 -20.39 -12.52 -12.17
C VAL A 185 -20.06 -13.26 -13.46
N ASP A 186 -20.82 -14.33 -13.74
CA ASP A 186 -20.87 -15.01 -15.02
C ASP A 186 -21.83 -14.23 -15.94
N GLY A 187 -21.32 -13.19 -16.60
CA GLY A 187 -22.12 -12.32 -17.46
C GLY A 187 -21.46 -10.97 -17.68
N GLU A 188 -21.43 -10.53 -18.94
CA GLU A 188 -20.77 -9.34 -19.48
C GLU A 188 -20.83 -8.08 -18.58
N PHE A 189 -19.79 -7.88 -17.77
CA PHE A 189 -19.37 -6.55 -17.31
C PHE A 189 -17.91 -6.35 -17.71
N SER A 190 -17.70 -5.99 -18.98
CA SER A 190 -16.42 -5.53 -19.47
C SER A 190 -15.91 -4.39 -18.57
N ASN A 191 -14.67 -4.54 -18.09
CA ASN A 191 -13.95 -3.71 -17.12
C ASN A 191 -14.24 -4.02 -15.65
N SER A 192 -14.01 -5.27 -15.25
CA SER A 192 -13.44 -5.57 -13.93
C SER A 192 -12.36 -4.55 -13.55
N CYS A 193 -12.03 -4.43 -12.26
CA CYS A 193 -10.91 -3.61 -11.77
C CYS A 193 -9.52 -4.09 -12.29
N GLY A 194 -9.46 -4.85 -13.40
CA GLY A 194 -8.62 -4.79 -14.62
C GLY A 194 -7.10 -4.66 -14.55
N HIS A 195 -6.60 -4.08 -13.47
CA HIS A 195 -5.20 -3.83 -13.22
C HIS A 195 -4.58 -4.92 -12.33
N PHE A 196 -5.38 -5.70 -11.59
CA PHE A 196 -4.85 -6.79 -10.77
C PHE A 196 -5.03 -8.16 -11.41
N SER A 197 -4.01 -8.98 -11.21
CA SER A 197 -4.05 -10.43 -11.39
C SER A 197 -3.39 -11.11 -10.21
N CYS A 198 -3.70 -12.38 -9.99
CA CYS A 198 -3.13 -13.14 -8.90
C CYS A 198 -2.93 -14.58 -9.35
N ASP A 199 -1.69 -15.04 -9.26
CA ASP A 199 -1.31 -16.42 -9.51
C ASP A 199 -0.96 -17.08 -8.17
N LEU A 200 -1.68 -18.16 -7.87
CA LEU A 200 -1.57 -18.92 -6.62
C LEU A 200 -1.14 -20.37 -6.86
N ASN A 201 -1.01 -20.77 -8.13
CA ASN A 201 -0.72 -22.14 -8.51
C ASN A 201 0.79 -22.38 -8.70
N THR A 202 1.58 -21.32 -8.60
CA THR A 202 3.04 -21.34 -8.67
C THR A 202 3.65 -21.62 -7.31
N THR A 203 4.91 -22.08 -7.31
CA THR A 203 5.75 -22.19 -6.10
C THR A 203 5.96 -20.85 -5.40
N GLU A 204 5.78 -19.75 -6.12
CA GLU A 204 5.87 -18.39 -5.63
C GLU A 204 4.54 -17.66 -5.91
N PRO A 205 3.58 -17.67 -4.96
CA PRO A 205 2.31 -16.99 -5.15
C PRO A 205 2.53 -15.47 -5.24
N VAL A 206 1.91 -14.85 -6.24
CA VAL A 206 2.14 -13.43 -6.56
C VAL A 206 0.83 -12.72 -6.88
N MET A 207 0.70 -11.50 -6.38
CA MET A 207 -0.30 -10.54 -6.85
C MET A 207 0.39 -9.51 -7.74
N THR A 208 -0.12 -9.30 -8.95
CA THR A 208 0.46 -8.38 -9.92
C THR A 208 -0.49 -7.23 -10.19
N LEU A 209 0.01 -6.00 -10.05
CA LEU A 209 -0.63 -4.76 -10.48
C LEU A 209 -0.03 -4.28 -11.82
N ILE A 210 -0.86 -4.06 -12.82
CA ILE A 210 -0.50 -3.48 -14.12
C ILE A 210 -0.80 -1.98 -14.10
N LEU A 211 0.26 -1.17 -14.10
CA LEU A 211 0.17 0.28 -14.14
C LEU A 211 -0.26 0.77 -15.55
N PRO A 212 -0.81 2.00 -15.69
CA PRO A 212 -1.24 2.57 -16.98
C PRO A 212 -0.18 2.63 -18.08
N ASN A 213 1.10 2.50 -17.74
CA ASN A 213 2.22 2.42 -18.67
C ASN A 213 2.66 0.97 -18.97
N ASN A 214 1.79 -0.01 -18.71
CA ASN A 214 2.02 -1.45 -18.81
C ASN A 214 3.19 -1.98 -17.97
N THR A 215 3.63 -1.21 -16.96
CA THR A 215 4.62 -1.70 -16.00
C THR A 215 3.94 -2.60 -14.99
N LYS A 216 4.52 -3.78 -14.75
CA LYS A 216 4.04 -4.72 -13.74
C LYS A 216 4.72 -4.43 -12.40
N LEU A 217 3.92 -4.39 -11.34
CA LEU A 217 4.37 -4.37 -9.96
C LEU A 217 3.88 -5.66 -9.30
N GLU A 218 4.81 -6.39 -8.69
CA GLU A 218 4.55 -7.71 -8.11
C GLU A 218 4.68 -7.66 -6.60
N TYR A 219 3.71 -8.27 -5.92
CA TYR A 219 3.67 -8.46 -4.48
C TYR A 219 3.79 -9.95 -4.20
N SER A 220 4.88 -10.35 -3.55
CA SER A 220 5.03 -11.72 -3.06
C SER A 220 3.98 -11.99 -1.99
N LEU A 221 3.28 -13.10 -2.15
CA LEU A 221 2.27 -13.59 -1.21
C LEU A 221 2.85 -14.70 -0.29
N THR A 222 4.16 -14.82 -0.24
CA THR A 222 4.89 -15.80 0.57
C THR A 222 5.27 -15.19 1.92
N CYS A 223 5.06 -15.95 2.99
CA CYS A 223 5.49 -15.55 4.32
C CYS A 223 7.01 -15.72 4.44
N ALA A 224 7.75 -14.66 4.78
CA ALA A 224 9.20 -14.73 4.90
C ALA A 224 9.71 -15.59 6.08
N ILE A 225 8.83 -16.08 6.95
CA ILE A 225 9.18 -16.96 8.09
C ILE A 225 8.95 -18.42 7.73
N CYS A 226 7.72 -18.81 7.34
CA CYS A 226 7.42 -20.21 7.04
C CYS A 226 7.67 -20.59 5.58
N LEU A 227 7.98 -19.61 4.71
CA LEU A 227 8.24 -19.79 3.27
C LEU A 227 7.07 -20.42 2.49
N GLU A 228 5.88 -20.42 3.07
CA GLU A 228 4.64 -20.86 2.44
C GLU A 228 3.77 -19.65 2.07
N THR A 229 2.75 -19.86 1.24
CA THR A 229 1.68 -18.88 0.99
C THR A 229 1.10 -18.39 2.31
N VAL A 230 1.00 -17.07 2.48
CA VAL A 230 0.53 -16.47 3.72
C VAL A 230 -0.86 -16.97 4.12
N CYS A 231 -0.99 -17.36 5.38
CA CYS A 231 -2.26 -17.76 6.00
C CYS A 231 -2.67 -16.73 7.04
N ASN A 232 -3.94 -16.32 7.00
CA ASN A 232 -4.45 -15.22 7.81
C ASN A 232 -3.52 -13.98 7.77
N PRO A 233 -3.33 -13.36 6.59
CA PRO A 233 -2.21 -12.46 6.34
C PRO A 233 -2.23 -11.18 7.18
N TYR A 234 -1.05 -10.77 7.64
CA TYR A 234 -0.79 -9.48 8.27
C TYR A 234 0.35 -8.78 7.55
N ALA A 235 0.11 -7.53 7.16
CA ALA A 235 1.16 -6.63 6.71
C ALA A 235 1.60 -5.77 7.89
N LEU A 236 2.88 -5.81 8.24
CA LEU A 236 3.44 -4.89 9.23
C LEU A 236 3.44 -3.46 8.67
N SER A 237 3.62 -2.44 9.51
CA SER A 237 3.62 -1.04 9.02
C SER A 237 4.75 -0.76 8.01
N CYS A 238 5.81 -1.57 8.04
CA CYS A 238 6.89 -1.55 7.03
C CYS A 238 6.55 -2.26 5.70
N GLY A 239 5.32 -2.73 5.53
CA GLY A 239 4.83 -3.36 4.31
C GLY A 239 5.12 -4.87 4.18
N HIS A 240 5.99 -5.44 5.02
CA HIS A 240 6.30 -6.87 4.98
C HIS A 240 5.12 -7.73 5.43
N LEU A 241 4.86 -8.80 4.67
CA LEU A 241 3.70 -9.67 4.81
C LEU A 241 4.06 -10.98 5.51
N PHE A 242 3.25 -11.38 6.49
CA PHE A 242 3.46 -12.61 7.27
C PHE A 242 2.12 -13.31 7.56
N CYS A 243 2.18 -14.60 7.89
CA CYS A 243 1.07 -15.27 8.55
C CYS A 243 0.83 -14.68 9.94
N ARG A 244 -0.39 -14.76 10.46
CA ARG A 244 -0.71 -14.31 11.83
C ARG A 244 0.20 -14.97 12.87
N LEU A 245 0.32 -16.30 12.83
CA LEU A 245 1.15 -17.04 13.78
C LEU A 245 2.62 -16.63 13.70
N CYS A 246 3.14 -16.51 12.47
CA CYS A 246 4.52 -16.10 12.23
C CYS A 246 4.81 -14.70 12.75
N ALA A 247 3.92 -13.74 12.50
CA ALA A 247 4.06 -12.38 13.02
C ALA A 247 4.02 -12.34 14.55
N CYS A 248 3.09 -13.06 15.18
CA CYS A 248 2.97 -13.12 16.64
C CYS A 248 4.21 -13.75 17.27
N SER A 249 4.67 -14.88 16.73
CA SER A 249 5.90 -15.54 17.18
C SER A 249 7.13 -14.63 17.04
N ALA A 250 7.27 -13.93 15.92
CA ALA A 250 8.38 -13.00 15.69
C ALA A 250 8.35 -11.77 16.62
N ALA A 251 7.16 -11.38 17.07
CA ALA A 251 6.99 -10.33 18.07
C ALA A 251 7.10 -10.84 19.53
N SER A 252 7.34 -12.14 19.73
CA SER A 252 7.27 -12.79 21.05
C SER A 252 5.93 -12.57 21.77
N MET A 253 4.84 -12.49 21.00
CA MET A 253 3.49 -12.21 21.50
C MET A 253 2.61 -13.45 21.40
N PRO A 254 1.81 -13.75 22.45
CA PRO A 254 0.77 -14.75 22.34
C PRO A 254 -0.23 -14.37 21.25
N VAL A 255 -0.64 -15.34 20.43
CA VAL A 255 -1.46 -15.06 19.23
C VAL A 255 -2.84 -14.47 19.59
N PHE A 256 -3.36 -14.79 20.77
CA PHE A 256 -4.66 -14.32 21.24
C PHE A 256 -4.65 -12.85 21.74
N GLU A 257 -3.51 -12.33 22.19
CA GLU A 257 -3.37 -10.90 22.55
C GLU A 257 -3.31 -10.02 21.30
N GLY A 258 -2.76 -10.56 20.22
CA GLY A 258 -2.65 -9.88 18.93
C GLY A 258 -1.44 -8.97 18.81
N LEU A 259 -1.18 -8.48 17.60
CA LEU A 259 0.05 -7.74 17.28
C LEU A 259 0.08 -6.30 17.80
N LYS A 260 -1.08 -5.73 18.16
CA LYS A 260 -1.18 -4.33 18.59
C LYS A 260 -0.51 -4.07 19.93
N THR A 261 -0.39 -5.10 20.76
CA THR A 261 0.24 -5.06 22.09
C THR A 261 1.72 -5.46 22.05
N ALA A 262 2.28 -5.71 20.87
CA ALA A 262 3.69 -6.03 20.70
C ALA A 262 4.59 -4.89 21.21
N SER A 263 5.72 -5.26 21.80
CA SER A 263 6.72 -4.32 22.27
C SER A 263 7.21 -3.40 21.12
N PRO A 264 7.40 -2.09 21.36
CA PRO A 264 7.98 -1.17 20.38
C PRO A 264 9.38 -1.58 19.91
N GLU A 265 10.11 -2.34 20.71
CA GLU A 265 11.46 -2.84 20.41
C GLU A 265 11.44 -4.06 19.47
N ALA A 266 10.29 -4.71 19.29
CA ALA A 266 10.15 -5.84 18.37
C ALA A 266 10.45 -5.42 16.93
N LYS A 267 11.27 -6.23 16.25
CA LYS A 267 11.80 -5.93 14.92
C LYS A 267 11.11 -6.74 13.83
N CYS A 268 10.96 -6.13 12.66
CA CYS A 268 10.59 -6.86 11.45
C CYS A 268 11.64 -7.95 11.14
N PRO A 269 11.25 -9.21 10.88
CA PRO A 269 12.18 -10.27 10.46
C PRO A 269 12.92 -9.97 9.15
N VAL A 270 12.36 -9.13 8.29
CA VAL A 270 12.90 -8.83 6.96
C VAL A 270 13.76 -7.56 6.98
N CYS A 271 13.18 -6.40 7.32
CA CYS A 271 13.91 -5.12 7.29
C CYS A 271 14.54 -4.71 8.63
N ARG A 272 14.30 -5.45 9.72
CA ARG A 272 14.79 -5.15 11.08
C ARG A 272 14.31 -3.84 11.69
N GLU A 273 13.36 -3.17 11.07
CA GLU A 273 12.74 -1.96 11.60
C GLU A 273 11.94 -2.27 12.87
N THR A 274 12.11 -1.43 13.90
CA THR A 274 11.43 -1.52 15.20
C THR A 274 10.05 -0.85 15.16
N GLY A 275 9.14 -1.26 16.04
CA GLY A 275 7.85 -0.58 16.22
C GLY A 275 6.84 -0.85 15.11
N VAL A 276 7.11 -1.84 14.25
CA VAL A 276 6.30 -2.09 13.04
C VAL A 276 5.03 -2.93 13.26
N TYR A 277 4.88 -3.51 14.45
CA TYR A 277 3.79 -4.42 14.79
C TYR A 277 2.53 -3.69 15.29
N GLY A 278 2.69 -2.57 16.02
CA GLY A 278 1.58 -1.85 16.64
C GLY A 278 0.52 -1.35 15.64
N ASN A 279 0.96 -1.03 14.42
CA ASN A 279 0.11 -0.57 13.31
C ASN A 279 -0.04 -1.61 12.19
N ALA A 280 0.19 -2.89 12.48
CA ALA A 280 0.01 -3.94 11.49
C ALA A 280 -1.44 -4.00 10.97
N VAL A 281 -1.58 -4.19 9.66
CA VAL A 281 -2.85 -4.30 8.95
C VAL A 281 -3.21 -5.77 8.84
N HIS A 282 -4.39 -6.14 9.35
CA HIS A 282 -4.97 -7.46 9.10
C HIS A 282 -5.58 -7.47 7.69
N MET A 283 -5.04 -8.30 6.81
CA MET A 283 -5.32 -8.30 5.39
C MET A 283 -6.53 -9.20 5.08
N LEU A 284 -7.73 -8.69 5.36
CA LEU A 284 -8.98 -9.46 5.36
C LEU A 284 -9.42 -9.87 3.96
N GLU A 285 -9.35 -8.95 3.00
CA GLU A 285 -9.71 -9.23 1.60
C GLU A 285 -8.74 -10.21 0.96
N LEU A 286 -7.46 -10.06 1.27
CA LEU A 286 -6.43 -10.98 0.80
C LEU A 286 -6.65 -12.38 1.41
N GLY A 287 -6.97 -12.47 2.70
CA GLY A 287 -7.35 -13.73 3.34
C GLY A 287 -8.59 -14.37 2.69
N LEU A 288 -9.60 -13.56 2.36
CA LEU A 288 -10.80 -14.01 1.65
C LEU A 288 -10.47 -14.53 0.24
N LEU A 289 -9.56 -13.86 -0.47
CA LEU A 289 -9.11 -14.26 -1.80
C LEU A 289 -8.48 -15.65 -1.77
N PHE A 290 -7.58 -15.93 -0.82
CA PHE A 290 -6.99 -17.26 -0.66
C PHE A 290 -8.03 -18.31 -0.29
N LYS A 291 -8.95 -17.99 0.63
CA LYS A 291 -10.06 -18.89 1.00
C LYS A 291 -10.90 -19.28 -0.21
N ASN A 292 -11.14 -18.35 -1.12
CA ASN A 292 -11.99 -18.58 -2.29
C ASN A 292 -11.27 -19.35 -3.40
N ARG A 293 -9.98 -19.06 -3.65
CA ARG A 293 -9.21 -19.63 -4.75
C ARG A 293 -8.47 -20.93 -4.42
N CYS A 294 -8.04 -21.13 -3.17
CA CYS A 294 -7.25 -22.28 -2.71
C CYS A 294 -7.94 -23.02 -1.56
N LYS A 295 -9.17 -23.50 -1.78
CA LYS A 295 -10.07 -23.97 -0.71
C LYS A 295 -9.49 -25.07 0.18
N ASP A 296 -8.90 -26.11 -0.40
CA ASP A 296 -8.45 -27.28 0.36
C ASP A 296 -7.18 -26.99 1.16
N TYR A 297 -6.16 -26.40 0.51
CA TYR A 297 -4.96 -25.90 1.20
C TYR A 297 -5.32 -24.93 2.33
N TRP A 298 -6.20 -23.97 2.07
CA TRP A 298 -6.63 -23.02 3.09
C TRP A 298 -7.36 -23.69 4.25
N ARG A 299 -8.22 -24.69 3.98
CA ARG A 299 -8.94 -25.43 5.02
C ARG A 299 -7.97 -26.19 5.92
N GLU A 300 -7.01 -26.89 5.35
CA GLU A 300 -5.98 -27.63 6.08
C GLU A 300 -5.12 -26.68 6.92
N ARG A 301 -4.57 -25.62 6.29
CA ARG A 301 -3.72 -24.66 6.98
C ARG A 301 -4.44 -23.95 8.13
N MET A 302 -5.68 -23.53 7.93
CA MET A 302 -6.50 -22.92 8.99
C MET A 302 -6.84 -23.90 10.12
N ALA A 303 -6.97 -25.21 9.84
CA ALA A 303 -7.18 -26.20 10.90
C ALA A 303 -5.94 -26.32 11.79
N VAL A 304 -4.76 -26.37 11.17
CA VAL A 304 -3.47 -26.35 11.88
C VAL A 304 -3.31 -25.07 12.71
N GLU A 305 -3.57 -23.89 12.12
CA GLU A 305 -3.43 -22.63 12.86
C GLU A 305 -4.38 -22.52 14.07
N ARG A 306 -5.61 -23.03 13.93
CA ARG A 306 -6.57 -23.06 15.05
C ARG A 306 -6.14 -24.02 16.15
N ALA A 307 -5.66 -25.21 15.80
CA ALA A 307 -5.17 -26.18 16.78
C ALA A 307 -4.01 -25.60 17.61
N GLU A 308 -3.06 -24.94 16.94
CA GLU A 308 -1.93 -24.27 17.59
C GLU A 308 -2.39 -23.12 18.50
N LEU A 309 -3.35 -22.31 18.05
CA LEU A 309 -3.94 -21.26 18.89
C LEU A 309 -4.61 -21.82 20.14
N THR A 310 -5.41 -22.88 20.01
CA THR A 310 -6.07 -23.53 21.16
C THR A 310 -5.04 -24.07 22.15
N LYS A 311 -3.94 -24.65 21.64
CA LYS A 311 -2.84 -25.13 22.47
C LYS A 311 -2.18 -23.99 23.26
N GLN A 312 -1.79 -22.90 22.59
CA GLN A 312 -1.15 -21.74 23.26
C GLN A 312 -2.05 -21.09 24.31
N VAL A 313 -3.34 -20.94 24.00
CA VAL A 313 -4.32 -20.40 24.97
C VAL A 313 -4.40 -21.30 26.20
N LYS A 314 -4.47 -22.62 26.00
CA LYS A 314 -4.51 -23.59 27.10
C LYS A 314 -3.26 -23.49 27.97
N GLU A 315 -2.07 -23.52 27.37
CA GLU A 315 -0.78 -23.44 28.08
C GLU A 315 -0.66 -22.12 28.87
N TYR A 316 -1.12 -21.00 28.31
CA TYR A 316 -1.14 -19.70 28.98
C TYR A 316 -2.02 -19.72 30.24
N TRP A 317 -3.27 -20.20 30.13
CA TRP A 317 -4.18 -20.25 31.28
C TRP A 317 -3.70 -21.25 32.34
N GLU A 318 -3.08 -22.36 31.94
CA GLU A 318 -2.47 -23.32 32.88
C GLU A 318 -1.26 -22.70 33.62
N ALA A 319 -0.44 -21.90 32.95
CA ALA A 319 0.65 -21.17 33.57
C ALA A 319 0.14 -20.10 34.54
N GLN A 320 -0.86 -19.32 34.13
CA GLN A 320 -1.49 -18.30 34.97
C GLN A 320 -2.15 -18.90 36.21
N THR A 321 -2.78 -20.07 36.06
CA THR A 321 -3.38 -20.83 37.15
C THR A 321 -2.32 -21.33 38.13
N ARG A 322 -1.22 -21.91 37.64
CA ARG A 322 -0.09 -22.34 38.49
C ARG A 322 0.52 -21.18 39.28
N TYR A 323 0.75 -20.04 38.62
CA TYR A 323 1.25 -18.83 39.26
C TYR A 323 0.29 -18.32 40.36
N SER A 324 -1.01 -18.36 40.10
CA SER A 324 -2.04 -17.90 41.05
C SER A 324 -2.21 -18.85 42.25
N ILE A 325 -1.90 -20.14 42.08
CA ILE A 325 -1.98 -21.18 43.13
C ILE A 325 -0.62 -21.34 43.86
N GLY A 326 0.47 -20.74 43.36
CA GLY A 326 1.77 -20.70 44.04
C GLY A 326 2.65 -21.94 43.85
N TYR A 327 2.47 -22.67 42.73
CA TYR A 327 3.39 -23.74 42.30
C TYR A 327 4.43 -23.23 41.31
#